data_AF-A0A7G6DZC0-F1
#
_entry.id   AF-A0A7G6DZC0-F1
#
_cell.length_a   1.000
_cell.length_b   1.000
_cell.length_c   1.000
_cell.angle_alpha   90.00
_cell.angle_beta   90.00
_cell.angle_gamma   90.00
#
_symmetry.space_group_name_H-M   'P 1'
#
loop_
_entity.id
_entity.type
_entity.pdbx_description
1 polymer ?
#
loop_
_entity_poly.entity_id
_entity_poly.type
_entity_poly.pdbx_seq_one_letter_code
_entity_poly.pdbx_strand_id
1 'polypeptide(L)'
;MKKKIATQLLVFCLLFITWWEVHTRINYEPTGKITGPLPVFPTIQMELLQSGNPHMVEDALDATVKTLVKYIKPGLLNEAWQVSYLFLDLIPGAYPEVIVTLSLAPDKGILAIIQRQNNNYILLTYLDNLLPLGKLDKLSLANGKEILVTREDHDEMTGAFTRVCTVKLWGWQENTLHVLWSENSHWEINWLNTWQNPKANPVKWLKLTQDLRITYETKDSSALIKTTGQQNYYISAQNKVRLPPETDFSLLQSRELTETYYWHEKWQKFVLNTGVIDIPGKTETQKRVAVLKNMANHLENLPGGGKQLLEVIDDQGKIFLVEKSLLKLDT
;
A
#
# COMPACT_ATOMS: atom_id res chain seq x y z
N MET A 1 -37.80 -29.87 14.41
CA MET A 1 -36.40 -29.59 14.80
C MET A 1 -35.44 -29.52 13.60
N LYS A 2 -35.41 -30.51 12.70
CA LYS A 2 -34.50 -30.54 11.53
C LYS A 2 -34.61 -29.34 10.57
N LYS A 3 -35.82 -28.83 10.28
CA LYS A 3 -36.01 -27.64 9.42
C LYS A 3 -35.40 -26.36 10.01
N LYS A 4 -35.46 -26.16 11.33
CA LYS A 4 -34.93 -24.95 12.00
C LYS A 4 -33.40 -24.90 11.96
N ILE A 5 -32.76 -26.07 12.12
CA ILE A 5 -31.29 -26.22 12.03
C ILE A 5 -30.81 -25.99 10.59
N ALA A 6 -31.54 -26.50 9.59
CA ALA A 6 -31.21 -26.28 8.18
C ALA A 6 -31.31 -24.79 7.78
N THR A 7 -32.33 -24.07 8.26
CA THR A 7 -32.45 -22.62 8.00
C THR A 7 -31.35 -21.83 8.69
N GLN A 8 -30.95 -22.19 9.92
CA GLN A 8 -29.85 -21.53 10.62
C GLN A 8 -28.49 -21.76 9.95
N LEU A 9 -28.22 -22.96 9.44
CA LEU A 9 -27.02 -23.27 8.65
C LEU A 9 -27.00 -22.49 7.33
N LEU A 10 -28.13 -22.38 6.63
CA LEU A 10 -28.23 -21.61 5.39
C LEU A 10 -27.94 -20.12 5.63
N VAL A 11 -28.51 -19.53 6.68
CA VAL A 11 -28.26 -18.13 7.05
C VAL A 11 -26.80 -17.92 7.44
N PHE A 12 -26.19 -18.86 8.18
CA PHE A 12 -24.76 -18.79 8.52
C PHE A 12 -23.87 -18.89 7.28
N CYS A 13 -24.18 -19.78 6.33
CA CYS A 13 -23.45 -19.88 5.07
C CYS A 13 -23.61 -18.62 4.21
N LEU A 14 -24.81 -18.03 4.15
CA LEU A 14 -25.03 -16.77 3.43
C LEU A 14 -24.27 -15.62 4.07
N LEU A 15 -24.29 -15.51 5.40
CA LEU A 15 -23.52 -14.51 6.14
C LEU A 15 -22.01 -14.72 6.00
N PHE A 16 -21.56 -15.98 5.97
CA PHE A 16 -20.16 -16.34 5.75
C PHE A 16 -19.72 -16.05 4.32
N ILE A 17 -20.58 -16.28 3.30
CA ILE A 17 -20.31 -15.91 1.91
C ILE A 17 -20.26 -14.40 1.75
N THR A 18 -21.16 -13.64 2.38
CA THR A 18 -21.09 -12.17 2.35
C THR A 18 -19.88 -11.63 3.12
N TRP A 19 -19.54 -12.23 4.26
CA TRP A 19 -18.34 -11.86 5.02
C TRP A 19 -17.06 -12.21 4.24
N TRP A 20 -17.04 -13.36 3.56
CA TRP A 20 -15.95 -13.79 2.68
C TRP A 20 -15.83 -12.93 1.44
N GLU A 21 -16.94 -12.54 0.78
CA GLU A 21 -16.92 -11.58 -0.34
C GLU A 21 -16.41 -10.20 0.10
N VAL A 22 -16.77 -9.75 1.30
CA VAL A 22 -16.27 -8.50 1.88
C VAL A 22 -14.78 -8.59 2.24
N HIS A 23 -14.27 -9.74 2.68
CA HIS A 23 -12.87 -9.90 3.09
C HIS A 23 -11.91 -10.33 1.96
N THR A 24 -12.40 -10.98 0.91
CA THR A 24 -11.58 -11.38 -0.25
C THR A 24 -11.52 -10.33 -1.36
N ARG A 25 -12.20 -9.19 -1.17
CA ARG A 25 -11.99 -7.97 -1.96
C ARG A 25 -11.23 -6.92 -1.14
N ILE A 26 -9.99 -7.23 -0.75
CA ILE A 26 -8.96 -6.17 -0.63
C ILE A 26 -8.32 -6.04 -2.02
N ASN A 27 -9.16 -5.83 -3.03
CA ASN A 27 -8.78 -5.10 -4.22
C ASN A 27 -9.26 -3.69 -3.92
N TYR A 28 -8.33 -2.74 -3.82
CA TYR A 28 -8.66 -1.32 -3.74
C TYR A 28 -9.44 -0.95 -5.00
N GLU A 29 -10.76 -1.09 -4.97
CA GLU A 29 -11.65 -0.44 -5.92
C GLU A 29 -11.58 1.08 -5.63
N PRO A 30 -11.55 1.94 -6.66
CA PRO A 30 -11.63 3.38 -6.45
C PRO A 30 -12.93 3.70 -5.70
N THR A 31 -12.82 4.18 -4.47
CA THR A 31 -13.98 4.41 -3.58
C THR A 31 -14.75 5.69 -3.88
N GLY A 32 -14.18 6.56 -4.71
CA GLY A 32 -14.83 7.80 -5.14
C GLY A 32 -15.86 7.57 -6.23
N LYS A 33 -17.15 7.42 -5.89
CA LYS A 33 -18.22 7.56 -6.89
C LYS A 33 -18.21 8.99 -7.40
N ILE A 34 -17.82 9.18 -8.66
CA ILE A 34 -17.99 10.45 -9.37
C ILE A 34 -19.50 10.73 -9.41
N THR A 35 -19.95 11.67 -8.58
CA THR A 35 -21.36 12.09 -8.52
C THR A 35 -21.49 13.52 -8.98
N GLY A 36 -22.14 13.74 -10.11
CA GLY A 36 -22.41 15.09 -10.65
C GLY A 36 -21.44 15.52 -11.74
N PRO A 37 -21.50 16.80 -12.16
CA PRO A 37 -20.62 17.33 -13.19
C PRO A 37 -19.18 17.37 -12.68
N LEU A 38 -18.25 16.87 -13.50
CA LEU A 38 -16.84 16.85 -13.15
C LEU A 38 -16.31 18.27 -12.93
N PRO A 39 -15.49 18.51 -11.90
CA PRO A 39 -14.83 19.79 -11.73
C PRO A 39 -13.90 20.04 -12.92
N VAL A 40 -13.98 21.24 -13.46
CA VAL A 40 -13.16 21.73 -14.56
C VAL A 40 -12.15 22.71 -14.00
N PHE A 41 -10.88 22.48 -14.32
CA PHE A 41 -9.75 23.32 -13.94
C PHE A 41 -9.26 24.06 -15.19
N PRO A 42 -9.24 25.40 -15.18
CA PRO A 42 -8.70 26.18 -16.28
C PRO A 42 -7.24 25.82 -16.58
N THR A 43 -6.85 25.78 -17.85
CA THR A 43 -5.47 25.46 -18.25
C THR A 43 -4.44 26.39 -17.60
N ILE A 44 -4.74 27.69 -17.53
CA ILE A 44 -3.85 28.67 -16.87
C ILE A 44 -3.59 28.32 -15.41
N GLN A 45 -4.58 27.76 -14.69
CA GLN A 45 -4.40 27.36 -13.29
C GLN A 45 -3.36 26.24 -13.17
N MET A 46 -3.38 25.26 -14.07
CA MET A 46 -2.42 24.15 -14.06
C MET A 46 -1.05 24.60 -14.56
N GLU A 47 -0.98 25.49 -15.54
CA GLU A 47 0.29 26.08 -16.01
C GLU A 47 0.99 26.90 -14.91
N LEU A 48 0.23 27.62 -14.08
CA LEU A 48 0.78 28.35 -12.93
C LEU A 48 1.42 27.45 -11.88
N LEU A 49 1.00 26.18 -11.75
CA LEU A 49 1.66 25.20 -10.87
C LEU A 49 3.08 24.83 -11.33
N GLN A 50 3.42 25.12 -12.59
CA GLN A 50 4.76 24.93 -13.16
C GLN A 50 5.58 26.23 -13.19
N SER A 51 5.01 27.34 -12.67
CA SER A 51 5.68 28.63 -12.63
C SER A 51 6.94 28.59 -11.76
N GLY A 52 7.96 29.34 -12.16
CA GLY A 52 9.12 29.61 -11.31
C GLY A 52 8.84 30.57 -10.15
N ASN A 53 7.64 31.18 -10.08
CA ASN A 53 7.25 32.10 -9.02
C ASN A 53 6.44 31.36 -7.92
N PRO A 54 6.98 31.23 -6.69
CA PRO A 54 6.32 30.50 -5.60
C PRO A 54 4.93 31.02 -5.24
N HIS A 55 4.69 32.33 -5.29
CA HIS A 55 3.38 32.91 -4.95
C HIS A 55 2.31 32.52 -5.96
N MET A 56 2.66 32.47 -7.25
CA MET A 56 1.74 32.03 -8.29
C MET A 56 1.40 30.54 -8.15
N VAL A 57 2.39 29.73 -7.77
CA VAL A 57 2.18 28.30 -7.49
C VAL A 57 1.25 28.13 -6.30
N GLU A 58 1.46 28.88 -5.22
CA GLU A 58 0.63 28.83 -4.00
C GLU A 58 -0.82 29.21 -4.28
N ASP A 59 -1.06 30.32 -4.99
CA ASP A 59 -2.41 30.77 -5.37
C ASP A 59 -3.13 29.74 -6.25
N ALA A 60 -2.42 29.19 -7.25
CA ALA A 60 -2.95 28.17 -8.13
C ALA A 60 -3.26 26.86 -7.38
N LEU A 61 -2.41 26.48 -6.42
CA LEU A 61 -2.59 25.30 -5.60
C LEU A 61 -3.79 25.45 -4.67
N ASP A 62 -3.92 26.58 -3.97
CA ASP A 62 -5.08 26.88 -3.12
C ASP A 62 -6.40 26.83 -3.90
N ALA A 63 -6.45 27.44 -5.09
CA ALA A 63 -7.63 27.35 -5.97
C ALA A 63 -7.95 25.91 -6.39
N THR A 64 -6.91 25.10 -6.66
CA THR A 64 -7.05 23.67 -7.02
C THR A 64 -7.61 22.89 -5.85
N VAL A 65 -7.06 23.08 -4.66
CA VAL A 65 -7.45 22.42 -3.42
C VAL A 65 -8.89 22.75 -3.05
N LYS A 66 -9.27 24.03 -3.06
CA LYS A 66 -10.65 24.46 -2.78
C LYS A 66 -11.65 23.80 -3.72
N THR A 67 -11.31 23.70 -5.01
CA THR A 67 -12.16 23.06 -6.02
C THR A 67 -12.29 21.55 -5.76
N LEU A 68 -11.17 20.87 -5.47
CA LEU A 68 -11.14 19.44 -5.16
C LEU A 68 -11.91 19.12 -3.86
N VAL A 69 -11.63 19.83 -2.76
CA VAL A 69 -12.29 19.59 -1.47
C VAL A 69 -13.78 19.87 -1.56
N LYS A 70 -14.19 20.95 -2.24
CA LYS A 70 -15.62 21.25 -2.46
C LYS A 70 -16.34 20.11 -3.19
N TYR A 71 -15.67 19.45 -4.12
CA TYR A 71 -16.25 18.33 -4.87
C TYR A 71 -16.22 17.02 -4.08
N ILE A 72 -15.08 16.67 -3.47
CA ILE A 72 -14.83 15.36 -2.85
C ILE A 72 -15.37 15.29 -1.41
N LYS A 73 -15.11 16.31 -0.59
CA LYS A 73 -15.50 16.41 0.83
C LYS A 73 -15.94 17.85 1.19
N PRO A 74 -17.10 18.34 0.71
CA PRO A 74 -17.53 19.72 0.94
C PRO A 74 -17.61 20.12 2.42
N GLY A 75 -17.88 19.17 3.32
CA GLY A 75 -17.92 19.40 4.76
C GLY A 75 -16.57 19.75 5.41
N LEU A 76 -15.45 19.59 4.68
CA LEU A 76 -14.09 19.84 5.17
C LEU A 76 -13.40 21.02 4.43
N LEU A 77 -14.17 21.90 3.80
CA LEU A 77 -13.65 22.99 2.97
C LEU A 77 -12.77 24.00 3.75
N ASN A 78 -13.06 24.20 5.03
CA ASN A 78 -12.37 25.18 5.87
C ASN A 78 -11.21 24.56 6.69
N GLU A 79 -10.95 23.27 6.51
CA GLU A 79 -9.85 22.59 7.20
C GLU A 79 -8.49 22.95 6.59
N ALA A 80 -7.46 22.92 7.42
CA ALA A 80 -6.09 23.18 6.99
C ALA A 80 -5.46 21.93 6.37
N TRP A 81 -5.63 21.75 5.07
CA TRP A 81 -5.06 20.64 4.31
C TRP A 81 -3.56 20.84 4.06
N GLN A 82 -2.76 19.82 4.34
CA GLN A 82 -1.41 19.72 3.78
C GLN A 82 -1.51 19.22 2.34
N VAL A 83 -0.77 19.85 1.43
CA VAL A 83 -0.94 19.61 0.00
C VAL A 83 0.40 19.30 -0.64
N SER A 84 0.41 18.33 -1.53
CA SER A 84 1.54 18.04 -2.42
C SER A 84 1.02 17.72 -3.81
N TYR A 85 1.76 18.10 -4.84
CA TYR A 85 1.40 17.86 -6.23
C TYR A 85 2.59 17.41 -7.05
N LEU A 86 2.31 16.71 -8.16
CA LEU A 86 3.32 16.21 -9.08
C LEU A 86 2.74 16.11 -10.49
N PHE A 87 3.51 16.51 -11.50
CA PHE A 87 3.21 16.20 -12.90
C PHE A 87 3.82 14.86 -13.26
N LEU A 88 3.02 13.98 -13.86
CA LEU A 88 3.37 12.59 -14.09
C LEU A 88 2.80 12.08 -15.41
N ASP A 89 3.61 11.42 -16.24
CA ASP A 89 3.14 10.68 -17.43
C ASP A 89 2.66 9.28 -17.01
N LEU A 90 1.52 9.25 -16.31
CA LEU A 90 0.96 8.05 -15.70
C LEU A 90 0.09 7.28 -16.70
N ILE A 91 -0.63 8.02 -17.54
CA ILE A 91 -1.55 7.51 -18.54
C ILE A 91 -0.99 7.86 -19.92
N PRO A 92 -0.87 6.89 -20.84
CA PRO A 92 -0.37 7.18 -22.19
C PRO A 92 -1.17 8.31 -22.85
N GLY A 93 -0.50 9.44 -23.12
CA GLY A 93 -1.15 10.64 -23.60
C GLY A 93 -0.16 11.70 -24.09
N ALA A 94 -0.68 12.80 -24.64
CA ALA A 94 0.13 13.90 -25.12
C ALA A 94 0.61 14.85 -24.00
N TYR A 95 -0.04 14.80 -22.83
CA TYR A 95 0.21 15.71 -21.72
C TYR A 95 0.26 14.92 -20.40
N PRO A 96 1.17 15.27 -19.49
CA PRO A 96 1.23 14.65 -18.18
C PRO A 96 -0.02 14.99 -17.36
N GLU A 97 -0.44 14.04 -16.53
CA GLU A 97 -1.45 14.25 -15.50
C GLU A 97 -0.90 15.09 -14.35
N VAL A 98 -1.80 15.80 -13.66
CA VAL A 98 -1.52 16.47 -12.39
C VAL A 98 -2.05 15.60 -11.26
N ILE A 99 -1.14 15.05 -10.48
CA ILE A 99 -1.45 14.33 -9.25
C ILE A 99 -1.48 15.34 -8.12
N VAL A 100 -2.58 15.40 -7.37
CA VAL A 100 -2.73 16.25 -6.19
C VAL A 100 -3.07 15.38 -4.99
N THR A 101 -2.35 15.57 -3.89
CA THR A 101 -2.61 14.91 -2.63
C THR A 101 -3.00 15.92 -1.57
N LEU A 102 -3.99 15.57 -0.77
CA LEU A 102 -4.51 16.37 0.33
C LEU A 102 -4.45 15.52 1.60
N SER A 103 -3.75 15.99 2.62
CA SER A 103 -3.58 15.28 3.89
C SER A 103 -4.15 16.12 5.03
N LEU A 104 -5.02 15.50 5.83
CA LEU A 104 -5.58 16.04 7.06
C LEU A 104 -5.31 15.03 8.18
N ALA A 105 -4.27 15.29 8.97
CA ALA A 105 -3.85 14.41 10.05
C ALA A 105 -4.95 14.29 11.12
N PRO A 106 -5.05 13.13 11.81
CA PRO A 106 -4.17 11.97 11.72
C PRO A 106 -4.60 10.90 10.71
N ASP A 107 -5.82 10.95 10.17
CA ASP A 107 -6.47 9.77 9.59
C ASP A 107 -6.99 9.97 8.16
N LYS A 108 -6.73 11.12 7.51
CA LYS A 108 -7.30 11.43 6.19
C LYS A 108 -6.26 11.81 5.16
N GLY A 109 -6.27 11.08 4.06
CA GLY A 109 -5.57 11.36 2.83
C GLY A 109 -6.50 11.26 1.63
N ILE A 110 -6.35 12.18 0.69
CA ILE A 110 -7.00 12.17 -0.61
C ILE A 110 -5.91 12.23 -1.67
N LEU A 111 -6.06 11.42 -2.72
CA LEU A 111 -5.25 11.48 -3.93
C LEU A 111 -6.19 11.72 -5.11
N ALA A 112 -5.95 12.77 -5.88
CA ALA A 112 -6.72 13.13 -7.06
C ALA A 112 -5.81 13.11 -8.29
N ILE A 113 -6.35 12.59 -9.39
CA ILE A 113 -5.69 12.58 -10.70
C ILE A 113 -6.47 13.49 -11.63
N ILE A 114 -5.81 14.54 -12.09
CA ILE A 114 -6.39 15.53 -13.00
C ILE A 114 -5.72 15.37 -14.36
N GLN A 115 -6.53 15.23 -15.41
CA GLN A 115 -6.06 15.01 -16.78
C GLN A 115 -6.50 16.16 -17.69
N ARG A 116 -5.64 16.51 -18.65
CA ARG A 116 -5.99 17.47 -19.69
C ARG A 116 -6.96 16.84 -20.70
N GLN A 117 -8.09 17.50 -20.92
CA GLN A 117 -9.04 17.20 -21.98
C GLN A 117 -9.36 18.48 -22.76
N ASN A 118 -8.96 18.51 -24.03
CA ASN A 118 -9.04 19.70 -24.89
C ASN A 118 -8.29 20.90 -24.27
N ASN A 119 -8.99 22.02 -24.07
CA ASN A 119 -8.44 23.26 -23.51
C ASN A 119 -8.62 23.37 -21.99
N ASN A 120 -9.05 22.32 -21.30
CA ASN A 120 -9.24 22.32 -19.86
C ASN A 120 -8.63 21.08 -19.22
N TYR A 121 -8.51 21.12 -17.91
CA TYR A 121 -8.19 19.98 -17.07
C TYR A 121 -9.44 19.51 -16.35
N ILE A 122 -9.62 18.20 -16.20
CA ILE A 122 -10.75 17.61 -15.49
C ILE A 122 -10.25 16.60 -14.46
N LEU A 123 -11.00 16.45 -13.37
CA LEU A 123 -10.77 15.36 -12.44
C LEU A 123 -11.10 14.03 -13.12
N LEU A 124 -10.11 13.17 -13.28
CA LEU A 124 -10.28 11.84 -13.86
C LEU A 124 -10.73 10.83 -12.81
N THR A 125 -10.05 10.79 -11.67
CA THR A 125 -10.39 9.92 -10.53
C THR A 125 -9.83 10.46 -9.23
N TYR A 126 -10.31 9.93 -8.11
CA TYR A 126 -9.72 10.18 -6.80
C TYR A 126 -9.86 8.96 -5.86
N LEU A 127 -8.96 8.90 -4.87
CA LEU A 127 -9.00 8.00 -3.72
C LEU A 127 -9.16 8.86 -2.47
N ASP A 128 -10.14 8.56 -1.61
CA ASP A 128 -10.47 9.34 -0.41
C ASP A 128 -10.42 8.54 0.89
N ASN A 129 -9.87 7.33 0.82
CA ASN A 129 -9.73 6.35 1.89
C ASN A 129 -8.25 6.06 2.18
N LEU A 130 -7.39 7.04 1.97
CA LEU A 130 -5.96 6.94 2.26
C LEU A 130 -5.68 7.53 3.63
N LEU A 131 -4.56 7.10 4.22
CA LEU A 131 -3.95 7.79 5.35
C LEU A 131 -3.25 9.07 4.87
N PRO A 132 -2.86 9.98 5.78
CA PRO A 132 -2.07 11.15 5.42
C PRO A 132 -0.87 10.76 4.54
N LEU A 133 -0.80 11.39 3.37
CA LEU A 133 0.24 11.19 2.38
C LEU A 133 1.36 12.20 2.62
N GLY A 134 2.59 11.70 2.64
CA GLY A 134 3.81 12.49 2.65
C GLY A 134 4.20 12.97 1.25
N LYS A 135 5.50 13.20 1.06
CA LYS A 135 6.05 13.67 -0.22
C LYS A 135 5.75 12.68 -1.36
N LEU A 136 5.27 13.21 -2.47
CA LEU A 136 5.14 12.49 -3.74
C LEU A 136 6.48 12.34 -4.44
N ASP A 137 6.67 11.20 -5.09
CA ASP A 137 7.82 10.96 -5.96
C ASP A 137 7.40 10.14 -7.19
N LYS A 138 8.35 9.90 -8.11
CA LYS A 138 8.10 9.12 -9.32
C LYS A 138 9.23 8.17 -9.67
N LEU A 139 8.85 7.11 -10.39
CA LEU A 139 9.77 6.16 -11.00
C LEU A 139 9.44 6.04 -12.49
N SER A 140 10.37 6.42 -13.36
CA SER A 140 10.20 6.32 -14.81
C SER A 140 10.58 4.93 -15.30
N LEU A 141 9.68 4.23 -15.97
CA LEU A 141 9.96 2.95 -16.61
C LEU A 141 10.76 3.14 -17.92
N ALA A 142 11.37 2.07 -18.41
CA ALA A 142 12.18 2.11 -19.63
C ALA A 142 11.37 2.47 -20.89
N ASN A 143 10.06 2.21 -20.88
CA ASN A 143 9.14 2.59 -21.96
C ASN A 143 8.66 4.06 -21.88
N GLY A 144 9.20 4.86 -20.95
CA GLY A 144 8.85 6.26 -20.74
C GLY A 144 7.66 6.49 -19.81
N LYS A 145 6.84 5.47 -19.54
CA LYS A 145 5.73 5.56 -18.59
C LYS A 145 6.24 5.83 -17.19
N GLU A 146 5.58 6.71 -16.45
CA GLU A 146 5.94 7.00 -15.07
C GLU A 146 5.00 6.32 -14.07
N ILE A 147 5.55 5.94 -12.93
CA ILE A 147 4.85 5.34 -11.80
C ILE A 147 4.84 6.34 -10.65
N LEU A 148 3.69 6.49 -10.02
CA LEU A 148 3.55 7.35 -8.84
C LEU A 148 4.06 6.61 -7.61
N VAL A 149 4.89 7.28 -6.81
CA VAL A 149 5.33 6.80 -5.50
C VAL A 149 4.67 7.64 -4.42
N THR A 150 4.01 6.99 -3.47
CA THR A 150 3.45 7.65 -2.28
C THR A 150 4.02 7.05 -1.00
N ARG A 151 3.99 7.85 0.07
CA ARG A 151 4.30 7.42 1.42
C ARG A 151 3.12 7.74 2.32
N GLU A 152 2.61 6.75 3.03
CA GLU A 152 1.51 6.88 3.98
C GLU A 152 2.04 6.68 5.39
N ASP A 153 1.74 7.62 6.28
CA ASP A 153 2.10 7.54 7.70
C ASP A 153 0.86 7.24 8.53
N HIS A 154 0.93 6.21 9.37
CA HIS A 154 -0.10 5.82 10.32
C HIS A 154 0.48 5.79 11.72
N ASP A 155 -0.22 6.43 12.66
CA ASP A 155 0.07 6.32 14.08
C ASP A 155 -1.22 5.95 14.82
N GLU A 156 -1.32 4.68 15.22
CA GLU A 156 -2.43 4.15 16.01
C GLU A 156 -1.96 3.81 17.42
N MET A 157 -2.46 4.60 18.37
CA MET A 157 -2.15 4.46 19.80
C MET A 157 -3.27 3.77 20.59
N THR A 158 -4.30 3.26 19.91
CA THR A 158 -5.46 2.59 20.53
C THR A 158 -5.42 1.08 20.30
N GLY A 159 -5.27 0.30 21.37
CA GLY A 159 -5.24 -1.17 21.29
C GLY A 159 -3.81 -1.68 21.12
N ALA A 160 -3.38 -1.92 19.88
CA ALA A 160 -1.98 -2.18 19.57
C ALA A 160 -1.28 -0.83 19.33
N PHE A 161 -0.20 -0.56 20.06
CA PHE A 161 0.59 0.65 19.81
C PHE A 161 1.39 0.41 18.54
N THR A 162 0.86 0.89 17.41
CA THR A 162 1.38 0.64 16.08
C THR A 162 1.70 1.93 15.37
N ARG A 163 2.94 2.02 14.88
CA ARG A 163 3.36 3.07 13.96
C ARG A 163 3.81 2.40 12.68
N VAL A 164 3.29 2.86 11.55
CA VAL A 164 3.70 2.32 10.26
C VAL A 164 3.86 3.43 9.24
N CYS A 165 4.94 3.34 8.47
CA CYS A 165 5.18 4.14 7.29
C CYS A 165 5.22 3.21 6.09
N THR A 166 4.26 3.31 5.18
CA THR A 166 4.13 2.45 4.02
C THR A 166 4.48 3.22 2.76
N VAL A 167 5.39 2.66 1.94
CA VAL A 167 5.65 3.14 0.59
C VAL A 167 4.82 2.33 -0.39
N LYS A 168 4.13 3.01 -1.30
CA LYS A 168 3.33 2.38 -2.35
C LYS A 168 3.72 2.94 -3.71
N LEU A 169 3.84 2.06 -4.70
CA LEU A 169 4.00 2.41 -6.10
C LEU A 169 2.68 2.16 -6.82
N TRP A 170 2.23 3.12 -7.61
CA TRP A 170 0.94 3.09 -8.27
C TRP A 170 1.07 3.24 -9.79
N GLY A 171 0.32 2.44 -10.51
CA GLY A 171 0.24 2.48 -11.96
C GLY A 171 -1.19 2.53 -12.45
N TRP A 172 -1.38 3.15 -13.61
CA TRP A 172 -2.65 3.12 -14.31
C TRP A 172 -2.79 1.86 -15.15
N GLN A 173 -3.83 1.08 -14.89
CA GLN A 173 -4.18 -0.15 -15.60
C GLN A 173 -5.72 -0.26 -15.63
N GLU A 174 -6.29 -0.75 -16.73
CA GLU A 174 -7.75 -1.03 -16.81
C GLU A 174 -8.64 0.19 -16.45
N ASN A 175 -8.17 1.40 -16.76
CA ASN A 175 -8.84 2.67 -16.44
C ASN A 175 -8.98 2.96 -14.93
N THR A 176 -8.14 2.35 -14.11
CA THR A 176 -8.07 2.57 -12.66
C THR A 176 -6.62 2.64 -12.16
N LEU A 177 -6.44 3.21 -10.96
CA LEU A 177 -5.14 3.26 -10.30
C LEU A 177 -4.95 1.99 -9.46
N HIS A 178 -3.87 1.26 -9.70
CA HIS A 178 -3.55 0.03 -8.99
C HIS A 178 -2.22 0.14 -8.24
N VAL A 179 -2.17 -0.47 -7.05
CA VAL A 179 -0.91 -0.69 -6.34
C VAL A 179 -0.08 -1.71 -7.11
N LEU A 180 1.08 -1.30 -7.61
CA LEU A 180 2.04 -2.15 -8.31
C LEU A 180 3.00 -2.86 -7.35
N TRP A 181 3.30 -2.19 -6.23
CA TRP A 181 4.18 -2.67 -5.18
C TRP A 181 3.91 -1.89 -3.89
N SER A 182 4.12 -2.52 -2.73
CA SER A 182 4.05 -1.84 -1.45
C SER A 182 4.90 -2.53 -0.39
N GLU A 183 5.50 -1.76 0.50
CA GLU A 183 6.23 -2.26 1.67
C GLU A 183 6.22 -1.24 2.80
N ASN A 184 6.30 -1.72 4.04
CA ASN A 184 6.44 -0.87 5.21
C ASN A 184 7.92 -0.44 5.34
N SER A 185 8.25 0.81 5.03
CA SER A 185 9.60 1.32 5.30
C SER A 185 9.91 1.40 6.79
N HIS A 186 8.89 1.66 7.60
CA HIS A 186 9.01 1.62 9.05
C HIS A 186 7.78 0.91 9.61
N TRP A 187 7.97 0.04 10.59
CA TRP A 187 6.86 -0.59 11.29
C TRP A 187 7.26 -0.91 12.72
N GLU A 188 6.51 -0.37 13.67
CA GLU A 188 6.62 -0.70 15.07
C GLU A 188 5.29 -1.27 15.56
N ILE A 189 5.36 -2.37 16.33
CA ILE A 189 4.21 -3.00 16.96
C ILE A 189 4.58 -3.34 18.39
N ASN A 190 3.81 -2.85 19.36
CA ASN A 190 3.96 -3.23 20.76
C ASN A 190 2.67 -3.91 21.27
N TRP A 191 2.82 -5.04 21.95
CA TRP A 191 1.68 -5.76 22.52
C TRP A 191 2.04 -6.50 23.80
N LEU A 192 1.02 -6.82 24.61
CA LEU A 192 1.18 -7.68 25.78
C LEU A 192 1.14 -9.15 25.38
N ASN A 193 2.05 -9.96 25.92
CA ASN A 193 2.04 -11.42 25.72
C ASN A 193 0.72 -12.08 26.20
N THR A 194 0.03 -11.45 27.16
CA THR A 194 -1.27 -11.90 27.65
C THR A 194 -2.42 -11.74 26.64
N TRP A 195 -2.27 -10.89 25.63
CA TRP A 195 -3.26 -10.78 24.54
C TRP A 195 -3.24 -12.01 23.63
N GLN A 196 -2.08 -12.66 23.50
CA GLN A 196 -1.94 -13.92 22.76
C GLN A 196 -2.24 -15.14 23.63
N ASN A 197 -1.77 -15.12 24.89
CA ASN A 197 -2.01 -16.17 25.85
C ASN A 197 -2.45 -15.56 27.19
N PRO A 198 -3.76 -15.55 27.52
CA PRO A 198 -4.27 -14.95 28.77
C PRO A 198 -3.66 -15.50 30.06
N LYS A 199 -3.01 -16.68 30.01
CA LYS A 199 -2.34 -17.32 31.15
C LYS A 199 -0.83 -17.02 31.21
N ALA A 200 -0.31 -16.17 30.34
CA ALA A 200 1.12 -15.85 30.30
C ALA A 200 1.57 -15.22 31.62
N ASN A 201 2.56 -15.84 32.26
CA ASN A 201 3.17 -15.38 33.51
C ASN A 201 4.71 -15.54 33.38
N PRO A 202 5.50 -14.46 33.56
CA PRO A 202 5.09 -13.09 33.88
C PRO A 202 4.47 -12.35 32.69
N VAL A 203 3.67 -11.33 33.01
CA VAL A 203 3.16 -10.37 32.02
C VAL A 203 4.35 -9.58 31.47
N LYS A 204 4.48 -9.55 30.15
CA LYS A 204 5.58 -8.88 29.45
C LYS A 204 5.07 -8.18 28.20
N TRP A 205 5.70 -7.06 27.88
CA TRP A 205 5.55 -6.42 26.59
C TRP A 205 6.49 -7.07 25.58
N LEU A 206 5.95 -7.26 24.40
CA LEU A 206 6.63 -7.70 23.20
C LEU A 206 6.64 -6.54 22.22
N LYS A 207 7.75 -6.36 21.52
CA LYS A 207 7.93 -5.30 20.54
C LYS A 207 8.57 -5.85 19.28
N LEU A 208 8.01 -5.51 18.13
CA LEU A 208 8.59 -5.75 16.82
C LEU A 208 8.90 -4.41 16.16
N THR A 209 10.09 -4.31 15.56
CA THR A 209 10.45 -3.16 14.72
C THR A 209 10.99 -3.59 13.38
N GLN A 210 10.70 -2.78 12.37
CA GLN A 210 11.25 -2.87 11.03
C GLN A 210 11.67 -1.47 10.60
N ASP A 211 12.90 -1.36 10.10
CA ASP A 211 13.44 -0.15 9.50
C ASP A 211 14.10 -0.53 8.18
N LEU A 212 13.45 -0.20 7.07
CA LEU A 212 13.89 -0.46 5.72
C LEU A 212 14.17 0.85 4.98
N ARG A 213 15.36 0.94 4.39
CA ARG A 213 15.65 1.87 3.32
C ARG A 213 15.15 1.30 2.01
N ILE A 214 14.22 2.02 1.38
CA ILE A 214 13.67 1.68 0.06
C ILE A 214 14.28 2.66 -0.94
N THR A 215 14.93 2.13 -1.97
CA THR A 215 15.46 2.89 -3.10
C THR A 215 14.88 2.33 -4.38
N TYR A 216 14.53 3.21 -5.32
CA TYR A 216 14.06 2.82 -6.64
C TYR A 216 14.80 3.62 -7.69
N GLU A 217 15.14 2.95 -8.78
CA GLU A 217 15.86 3.54 -9.90
C GLU A 217 15.56 2.78 -11.18
N THR A 218 15.85 3.41 -12.31
CA THR A 218 15.84 2.72 -13.60
C THR A 218 17.27 2.59 -14.08
N LYS A 219 17.71 1.34 -14.19
CA LYS A 219 19.08 0.97 -14.54
C LYS A 219 19.04 -0.06 -15.66
N ASP A 220 19.85 0.13 -16.69
CA ASP A 220 19.99 -0.80 -17.82
C ASP A 220 18.63 -1.16 -18.48
N SER A 221 17.73 -0.17 -18.60
CA SER A 221 16.35 -0.34 -19.10
C SER A 221 15.46 -1.25 -18.25
N SER A 222 15.82 -1.48 -16.98
CA SER A 222 14.98 -2.15 -15.99
C SER A 222 14.72 -1.24 -14.80
N ALA A 223 13.46 -1.06 -14.42
CA ALA A 223 13.12 -0.39 -13.19
C ALA A 223 13.29 -1.36 -12.02
N LEU A 224 14.04 -0.95 -11.00
CA LEU A 224 14.41 -1.74 -9.85
C LEU A 224 13.93 -1.07 -8.56
N ILE A 225 13.50 -1.88 -7.60
CA ILE A 225 13.26 -1.45 -6.22
C ILE A 225 14.17 -2.30 -5.34
N LYS A 226 14.97 -1.66 -4.50
CA LYS A 226 15.81 -2.33 -3.52
C LYS A 226 15.36 -1.92 -2.12
N THR A 227 15.11 -2.92 -1.28
CA THR A 227 14.81 -2.73 0.14
C THR A 227 15.93 -3.31 0.97
N THR A 228 16.54 -2.50 1.83
CA THR A 228 17.62 -2.94 2.73
C THR A 228 17.39 -2.43 4.14
N GLY A 229 17.58 -3.25 5.15
CA GLY A 229 17.44 -2.80 6.52
C GLY A 229 17.45 -3.92 7.55
N GLN A 230 16.81 -3.67 8.69
CA GLN A 230 16.84 -4.57 9.83
C GLN A 230 15.43 -4.75 10.41
N GLN A 231 15.20 -5.94 10.97
CA GLN A 231 14.04 -6.23 11.81
C GLN A 231 14.50 -6.75 13.16
N ASN A 232 13.82 -6.31 14.21
CA ASN A 232 14.15 -6.66 15.57
C ASN A 232 12.91 -7.10 16.34
N TYR A 233 13.09 -8.05 17.23
CA TYR A 233 12.11 -8.54 18.18
C TYR A 233 12.65 -8.36 19.59
N TYR A 234 11.88 -7.69 20.44
CA TYR A 234 12.25 -7.34 21.79
C TYR A 234 11.24 -7.85 22.81
N ILE A 235 11.71 -7.94 24.05
CA ILE A 235 10.91 -8.25 25.21
C ILE A 235 11.23 -7.30 26.36
N SER A 236 10.19 -6.85 27.07
CA SER A 236 10.39 -6.02 28.24
C SER A 236 10.90 -6.81 29.45
N ALA A 237 11.54 -6.10 30.38
CA ALA A 237 11.70 -6.57 31.76
C ALA A 237 10.32 -6.90 32.41
N GLN A 238 10.35 -7.66 33.52
CA GLN A 238 9.16 -8.27 34.10
C GLN A 238 8.07 -7.27 34.56
N ASN A 239 6.82 -7.68 34.34
CA ASN A 239 5.57 -7.26 35.00
C ASN A 239 5.23 -5.76 34.94
N LYS A 240 4.99 -5.25 33.71
CA LYS A 240 4.46 -3.90 33.50
C LYS A 240 3.13 -3.95 32.76
N VAL A 241 2.10 -3.37 33.38
CA VAL A 241 0.74 -3.27 32.79
C VAL A 241 0.67 -2.14 31.74
N ARG A 242 1.53 -1.13 31.87
CA ARG A 242 1.66 -0.03 30.89
C ARG A 242 2.84 -0.29 29.96
N LEU A 243 2.77 0.25 28.73
CA LEU A 243 3.87 0.21 27.78
C LEU A 243 5.13 0.82 28.44
N PRO A 244 6.23 0.06 28.56
CA PRO A 244 7.44 0.55 29.18
C PRO A 244 8.23 1.47 28.23
N PRO A 245 9.13 2.30 28.76
CA PRO A 245 10.06 3.07 27.92
C PRO A 245 10.98 2.16 27.12
N GLU A 246 11.52 2.68 26.01
CA GLU A 246 12.44 1.97 25.11
C GLU A 246 13.63 1.31 25.83
N THR A 247 14.13 1.95 26.89
CA THR A 247 15.28 1.46 27.69
C THR A 247 15.01 0.14 28.40
N ASP A 248 13.75 -0.26 28.55
CA ASP A 248 13.35 -1.45 29.30
C ASP A 248 13.14 -2.68 28.39
N PHE A 249 13.30 -2.50 27.08
CA PHE A 249 13.25 -3.56 26.11
C PHE A 249 14.64 -4.17 25.89
N SER A 250 14.70 -5.49 25.97
CA SER A 250 15.87 -6.29 25.62
C SER A 250 15.64 -6.98 24.29
N LEU A 251 16.64 -6.94 23.40
CA LEU A 251 16.60 -7.59 22.10
C LEU A 251 16.61 -9.11 22.28
N LEU A 252 15.62 -9.80 21.69
CA LEU A 252 15.56 -11.26 21.63
C LEU A 252 16.12 -11.80 20.32
N GLN A 253 15.76 -11.16 19.20
CA GLN A 253 16.12 -11.63 17.88
C GLN A 253 16.25 -10.45 16.93
N SER A 254 17.18 -10.57 15.98
CA SER A 254 17.41 -9.59 14.93
C SER A 254 17.72 -10.31 13.62
N ARG A 255 17.37 -9.69 12.49
CA ARG A 255 17.87 -10.07 11.18
C ARG A 255 18.03 -8.87 10.27
N GLU A 256 18.98 -8.97 9.36
CA GLU A 256 19.09 -8.06 8.23
C GLU A 256 18.24 -8.57 7.06
N LEU A 257 17.71 -7.63 6.29
CA LEU A 257 16.93 -7.89 5.09
C LEU A 257 17.53 -7.16 3.91
N THR A 258 17.61 -7.85 2.78
CA THR A 258 17.88 -7.27 1.47
C THR A 258 17.04 -7.98 0.44
N GLU A 259 16.21 -7.22 -0.27
CA GLU A 259 15.42 -7.71 -1.38
C GLU A 259 15.53 -6.74 -2.55
N THR A 260 15.54 -7.30 -3.76
CA THR A 260 15.57 -6.54 -5.00
C THR A 260 14.42 -7.02 -5.85
N TYR A 261 13.56 -6.09 -6.23
CA TYR A 261 12.45 -6.31 -7.13
C TYR A 261 12.78 -5.68 -8.47
N TYR A 262 12.30 -6.29 -9.55
CA TYR A 262 12.42 -5.73 -10.89
C TYR A 262 11.04 -5.63 -11.54
N TRP A 263 10.88 -4.63 -12.40
CA TRP A 263 9.67 -4.47 -13.19
C TRP A 263 9.54 -5.61 -14.20
N HIS A 264 8.40 -6.29 -14.19
CA HIS A 264 8.12 -7.36 -15.13
C HIS A 264 6.94 -7.02 -16.04
N GLU A 265 7.21 -6.86 -17.34
CA GLU A 265 6.23 -6.38 -18.33
C GLU A 265 4.98 -7.26 -18.42
N LYS A 266 5.11 -8.59 -18.47
CA LYS A 266 3.91 -9.45 -18.55
C LYS A 266 2.95 -9.27 -17.37
N TRP A 267 3.51 -9.14 -16.17
CA TRP A 267 2.74 -9.03 -14.93
C TRP A 267 2.35 -7.60 -14.61
N GLN A 268 3.03 -6.63 -15.22
CA GLN A 268 2.94 -5.21 -14.90
C GLN A 268 3.02 -4.96 -13.38
N LYS A 269 3.99 -5.61 -12.73
CA LYS A 269 4.27 -5.57 -11.29
C LYS A 269 5.77 -5.57 -11.05
N PHE A 270 6.20 -5.12 -9.86
CA PHE A 270 7.54 -5.37 -9.37
C PHE A 270 7.58 -6.72 -8.68
N VAL A 271 8.49 -7.58 -9.12
CA VAL A 271 8.54 -8.99 -8.71
C VAL A 271 9.94 -9.34 -8.21
N LEU A 272 10.02 -10.25 -7.26
CA LEU A 272 11.30 -10.78 -6.76
C LEU A 272 11.91 -11.74 -7.78
N ASN A 273 11.09 -12.62 -8.35
CA ASN A 273 11.48 -13.63 -9.33
C ASN A 273 10.25 -14.13 -10.10
N THR A 274 10.48 -14.93 -11.14
CA THR A 274 9.45 -15.72 -11.83
C THR A 274 9.77 -17.20 -11.75
N GLY A 275 8.76 -18.04 -11.99
CA GLY A 275 8.96 -19.47 -12.04
C GLY A 275 7.68 -20.25 -12.31
N VAL A 276 7.73 -21.54 -12.03
CA VAL A 276 6.61 -22.47 -12.13
C VAL A 276 6.35 -23.16 -10.80
N ILE A 277 5.08 -23.32 -10.45
CA ILE A 277 4.66 -24.09 -9.27
C ILE A 277 4.19 -25.48 -9.70
N ASP A 278 4.71 -26.50 -9.02
CA ASP A 278 4.18 -27.86 -9.10
C ASP A 278 3.09 -28.04 -8.03
N ILE A 279 1.85 -28.32 -8.44
CA ILE A 279 0.74 -28.56 -7.52
C ILE A 279 0.63 -30.06 -7.23
N PRO A 280 0.85 -30.52 -5.98
CA PRO A 280 0.74 -31.93 -5.65
C PRO A 280 -0.66 -32.48 -5.99
N GLY A 281 -0.71 -33.60 -6.69
CA GLY A 281 -1.97 -34.28 -7.04
C GLY A 281 -2.67 -33.79 -8.32
N LYS A 282 -2.08 -32.86 -9.09
CA LYS A 282 -2.52 -32.51 -10.44
C LYS A 282 -1.42 -32.82 -11.45
N THR A 283 -1.65 -33.81 -12.30
CA THR A 283 -0.62 -34.41 -13.18
C THR A 283 -0.22 -33.54 -14.38
N GLU A 284 -0.88 -32.40 -14.66
CA GLU A 284 -0.68 -31.67 -15.92
C GLU A 284 -0.58 -30.13 -15.86
N THR A 285 -0.58 -29.48 -14.71
CA THR A 285 -0.56 -28.00 -14.70
C THR A 285 0.55 -27.45 -13.84
N GLN A 286 1.75 -27.40 -14.40
CA GLN A 286 2.74 -26.40 -14.00
C GLN A 286 2.13 -25.02 -14.23
N LYS A 287 2.08 -24.22 -13.17
CA LYS A 287 1.49 -22.88 -13.24
C LYS A 287 2.61 -21.86 -13.22
N ARG A 288 2.71 -21.07 -14.29
CA ARG A 288 3.63 -19.91 -14.30
C ARG A 288 3.15 -18.86 -13.31
N VAL A 289 4.10 -18.33 -12.55
CA VAL A 289 3.85 -17.31 -11.56
C VAL A 289 4.99 -16.31 -11.48
N ALA A 290 4.69 -15.12 -10.96
CA ALA A 290 5.69 -14.21 -10.41
C ALA A 290 5.59 -14.14 -8.88
N VAL A 291 6.74 -14.04 -8.23
CA VAL A 291 6.86 -13.85 -6.79
C VAL A 291 6.73 -12.37 -6.47
N LEU A 292 5.68 -12.00 -5.75
CA LEU A 292 5.42 -10.64 -5.30
C LEU A 292 6.07 -10.34 -3.97
N LYS A 293 6.06 -11.28 -3.01
CA LYS A 293 6.69 -11.11 -1.68
C LYS A 293 7.21 -12.42 -1.13
N ASN A 294 8.27 -12.33 -0.33
CA ASN A 294 8.72 -13.43 0.51
C ASN A 294 8.16 -13.26 1.92
N MET A 295 7.09 -13.98 2.24
CA MET A 295 6.41 -13.84 3.53
C MET A 295 7.32 -14.20 4.70
N ALA A 296 8.31 -15.09 4.51
CA ALA A 296 9.28 -15.41 5.54
C ALA A 296 10.03 -14.16 6.05
N ASN A 297 10.18 -13.14 5.19
CA ASN A 297 10.84 -11.88 5.50
C ASN A 297 9.91 -10.83 6.13
N HIS A 298 8.61 -11.08 6.25
CA HIS A 298 7.70 -10.17 6.95
C HIS A 298 8.00 -10.10 8.45
N LEU A 299 7.83 -8.92 9.05
CA LEU A 299 8.16 -8.63 10.44
C LEU A 299 7.50 -9.62 11.43
N GLU A 300 6.24 -9.94 11.20
CA GLU A 300 5.44 -10.82 12.05
C GLU A 300 5.97 -12.26 12.10
N ASN A 301 6.75 -12.69 11.09
CA ASN A 301 7.34 -14.02 11.05
C ASN A 301 8.64 -14.14 11.85
N LEU A 302 9.17 -13.05 12.39
CA LEU A 302 10.42 -13.03 13.15
C LEU A 302 10.35 -13.88 14.44
N PRO A 303 9.33 -13.76 15.32
CA PRO A 303 9.30 -14.45 16.62
C PRO A 303 9.09 -15.97 16.60
N GLY A 304 8.86 -16.57 15.43
CA GLY A 304 8.45 -17.98 15.33
C GLY A 304 8.99 -18.74 14.12
N GLY A 305 9.92 -18.14 13.35
CA GLY A 305 10.49 -18.79 12.16
C GLY A 305 9.43 -19.24 11.17
N GLY A 306 8.47 -18.35 10.88
CA GLY A 306 7.22 -18.65 10.19
C GLY A 306 7.36 -19.46 8.90
N LYS A 307 6.23 -20.01 8.41
CA LYS A 307 6.22 -20.83 7.21
C LYS A 307 6.90 -20.10 6.05
N GLN A 308 7.74 -20.82 5.30
CA GLN A 308 8.44 -20.32 4.12
C GLN A 308 7.44 -20.15 2.97
N LEU A 309 6.55 -19.18 3.08
CA LEU A 309 5.52 -18.85 2.11
C LEU A 309 5.97 -17.71 1.21
N LEU A 310 5.51 -17.76 -0.03
CA LEU A 310 5.65 -16.71 -1.02
C LEU A 310 4.27 -16.22 -1.39
N GLU A 311 4.11 -14.91 -1.50
CA GLU A 311 2.97 -14.31 -2.21
C GLU A 311 3.30 -14.30 -3.70
N VAL A 312 2.42 -14.88 -4.51
CA VAL A 312 2.61 -15.04 -5.94
C VAL A 312 1.40 -14.56 -6.73
N ILE A 313 1.61 -14.16 -7.98
CA ILE A 313 0.56 -13.87 -8.96
C ILE A 313 0.65 -14.86 -10.12
N ASP A 314 -0.49 -15.37 -10.57
CA ASP A 314 -0.60 -16.23 -11.75
C ASP A 314 -1.07 -15.51 -13.00
N ASP A 315 -1.04 -16.21 -14.15
CA ASP A 315 -1.37 -15.71 -15.49
C ASP A 315 -2.79 -15.12 -15.62
N GLN A 316 -3.66 -15.38 -14.65
CA GLN A 316 -5.02 -14.86 -14.59
C GLN A 316 -5.13 -13.61 -13.69
N GLY A 317 -3.99 -13.11 -13.18
CA GLY A 317 -3.92 -12.00 -12.25
C GLY A 317 -4.28 -12.38 -10.81
N LYS A 318 -4.47 -13.66 -10.50
CA LYS A 318 -4.88 -14.08 -9.16
C LYS A 318 -3.66 -14.17 -8.24
N ILE A 319 -3.76 -13.47 -7.11
CA ILE A 319 -2.76 -13.47 -6.03
C ILE A 319 -3.10 -14.55 -5.00
N PHE A 320 -2.10 -15.32 -4.57
CA PHE A 320 -2.26 -16.34 -3.53
C PHE A 320 -0.92 -16.68 -2.86
N LEU A 321 -0.97 -17.39 -1.73
CA LEU A 321 0.21 -17.88 -1.01
C LEU A 321 0.59 -19.30 -1.46
N VAL A 322 1.89 -19.55 -1.59
CA VAL A 322 2.44 -20.88 -1.90
C VAL A 322 3.66 -21.17 -1.01
N GLU A 323 3.89 -22.44 -0.68
CA GLU A 323 5.14 -22.87 -0.05
C GLU A 323 6.31 -22.72 -1.01
N LYS A 324 7.41 -22.13 -0.53
CA LYS A 324 8.63 -21.87 -1.30
C LYS A 324 9.22 -23.15 -1.91
N SER A 325 9.05 -24.29 -1.26
CA SER A 325 9.51 -25.61 -1.73
C SER A 325 8.82 -26.07 -3.02
N LEU A 326 7.64 -25.54 -3.34
CA LEU A 326 6.87 -25.90 -4.53
C LEU A 326 7.22 -25.04 -5.75
N LEU A 327 8.01 -23.97 -5.57
CA LEU A 327 8.39 -23.05 -6.64
C LEU A 327 9.73 -23.49 -7.26
N LYS A 328 9.72 -23.67 -8.57
CA LYS A 328 10.93 -23.79 -9.39
C LYS A 328 11.14 -22.46 -10.11
N LEU A 329 12.22 -21.76 -9.76
CA LEU A 329 12.55 -20.46 -10.37
C LEU A 329 12.95 -20.64 -11.84
N ASP A 330 12.60 -19.66 -12.67
CA ASP A 330 13.16 -19.56 -14.01
C ASP A 330 14.68 -19.31 -13.87
N THR A 331 15.49 -20.07 -14.63
CA THR A 331 16.97 -19.98 -14.66
C THR A 331 17.47 -18.86 -15.56
#